data_AF-A0A9W3F442-F1
#
_entry.id   AF-A0A9W3F442-F1
#
_cell.length_a   1.000
_cell.length_b   1.000
_cell.length_c   1.000
_cell.angle_alpha   90.00
_cell.angle_beta   90.00
_cell.angle_gamma   90.00
#
_symmetry.space_group_name_H-M   'P 1'
#
loop_
_entity.id
_entity.type
_entity.pdbx_description
1 polymer ?
#
loop_
_entity_poly.entity_id
_entity_poly.type
_entity_poly.pdbx_seq_one_letter_code
_entity_poly.pdbx_strand_id
1 'polypeptide(L)'
;MSRGLNNTVSSLQRSGTLINSLIAALTIGGQQLFSSFTFKCPCQIGKNFYYGSAFLVIPALILLVAGYALRSQTWTIAGEYCICVPPPRRISLLERKLACLRFFSITGRALVAPLTWLAVTLLTGTYYECAASEFASVDHYPVFHNISASKRKEILAGFPCCKSAPADIILVRDEVTLLHRYQSQMLGWILITLATTAVLVSCCLARCCSPLTSLQHHYWTTHLCNERKLFEQAAEQHSRLLITQRIKKLFGFIPGTEDVKHIRIPSCRDWKDISIPGFLCIGDDLQGHYSFLGDRVDEDNEEGKSGDIELKS
;
A
#
# COMPACT_ATOMS: atom_id res chain seq x y z
N MET A 1 -32.97 -9.79 1.03
CA MET A 1 -32.22 -8.67 0.40
C MET A 1 -30.72 -8.60 0.74
N SER A 2 -30.19 -9.32 1.74
CA SER A 2 -28.77 -9.19 2.16
C SER A 2 -27.72 -9.94 1.30
N ARG A 3 -28.06 -11.12 0.75
CA ARG A 3 -27.10 -11.95 -0.04
C ARG A 3 -26.65 -11.31 -1.36
N GLY A 4 -27.55 -10.62 -2.07
CA GLY A 4 -27.23 -9.96 -3.34
C GLY A 4 -26.30 -8.76 -3.16
N LEU A 5 -26.54 -7.96 -2.11
CA LEU A 5 -25.70 -6.81 -1.76
C LEU A 5 -24.29 -7.23 -1.32
N ASN A 6 -24.19 -8.33 -0.56
CA ASN A 6 -22.88 -8.86 -0.15
C ASN A 6 -22.09 -9.46 -1.33
N ASN A 7 -22.78 -10.06 -2.31
CA ASN A 7 -22.16 -10.57 -3.53
C ASN A 7 -21.70 -9.44 -4.47
N THR A 8 -22.45 -8.35 -4.57
CA THR A 8 -22.02 -7.17 -5.35
C THR A 8 -20.90 -6.41 -4.65
N VAL A 9 -20.96 -6.22 -3.32
CA VAL A 9 -19.88 -5.60 -2.54
C VAL A 9 -18.60 -6.43 -2.58
N SER A 10 -18.69 -7.76 -2.47
CA SER A 10 -17.51 -8.63 -2.60
C SER A 10 -16.96 -8.68 -4.03
N SER A 11 -17.81 -8.57 -5.04
CA SER A 11 -17.39 -8.39 -6.45
C SER A 11 -16.70 -7.05 -6.67
N LEU A 12 -17.25 -5.95 -6.10
CA LEU A 12 -16.65 -4.62 -6.12
C LEU A 12 -15.29 -4.59 -5.42
N GLN A 13 -15.17 -5.22 -4.26
CA GLN A 13 -13.94 -5.31 -3.48
C GLN A 13 -12.87 -6.22 -4.11
N ARG A 14 -13.29 -7.16 -4.97
CA ARG A 14 -12.39 -8.02 -5.76
C ARG A 14 -11.85 -7.32 -7.00
N SER A 15 -12.53 -6.27 -7.50
CA SER A 15 -12.09 -5.52 -8.67
C SER A 15 -11.02 -4.48 -8.30
N GLY A 16 -9.76 -4.83 -8.53
CA GLY A 16 -8.62 -3.93 -8.30
C GLY A 16 -8.69 -2.62 -9.08
N THR A 17 -9.39 -2.59 -10.23
CA THR A 17 -9.61 -1.37 -11.01
C THR A 17 -10.55 -0.39 -10.31
N LEU A 18 -11.64 -0.87 -9.71
CA LEU A 18 -12.58 -0.01 -8.98
C LEU A 18 -11.95 0.61 -7.73
N ILE A 19 -11.16 -0.17 -6.99
CA ILE A 19 -10.42 0.33 -5.83
C ILE A 19 -9.42 1.42 -6.25
N ASN A 20 -8.66 1.19 -7.32
CA ASN A 20 -7.71 2.18 -7.83
C ASN A 20 -8.42 3.46 -8.32
N SER A 21 -9.56 3.33 -9.02
CA SER A 21 -10.37 4.47 -9.45
C SER A 21 -10.93 5.26 -8.26
N LEU A 22 -11.38 4.58 -7.20
CA LEU A 22 -11.85 5.23 -5.98
C LEU A 22 -10.73 5.98 -5.26
N ILE A 23 -9.53 5.37 -5.16
CA ILE A 23 -8.34 6.02 -4.60
C ILE A 23 -8.02 7.28 -5.42
N ALA A 24 -8.05 7.20 -6.75
CA ALA A 24 -7.79 8.35 -7.60
C ALA A 24 -8.83 9.47 -7.38
N ALA A 25 -10.12 9.14 -7.37
CA ALA A 25 -11.19 10.10 -7.11
C ALA A 25 -11.09 10.77 -5.74
N LEU A 26 -10.81 9.99 -4.69
CA LEU A 26 -10.59 10.51 -3.33
C LEU A 26 -9.35 11.41 -3.27
N THR A 27 -8.29 11.07 -4.00
CA THR A 27 -7.07 11.90 -4.06
C THR A 27 -7.33 13.23 -4.76
N ILE A 28 -8.11 13.22 -5.85
CA ILE A 28 -8.54 14.44 -6.56
C ILE A 28 -9.41 15.32 -5.65
N GLY A 29 -10.43 14.74 -5.01
CA GLY A 29 -11.31 15.48 -4.10
C GLY A 29 -10.57 16.03 -2.88
N GLY A 30 -9.67 15.23 -2.30
CA GLY A 30 -8.80 15.66 -1.21
C GLY A 30 -7.90 16.84 -1.62
N GLN A 31 -7.23 16.74 -2.77
CA GLN A 31 -6.37 17.83 -3.27
C GLN A 31 -7.15 19.13 -3.48
N GLN A 32 -8.35 19.06 -4.08
CA GLN A 32 -9.17 20.26 -4.29
C GLN A 32 -9.57 20.93 -2.97
N LEU A 33 -9.91 20.14 -1.95
CA LEU A 33 -10.23 20.64 -0.61
C LEU A 33 -8.99 21.25 0.07
N PHE A 34 -7.86 20.55 0.07
CA PHE A 34 -6.62 21.06 0.68
C PHE A 34 -6.12 22.33 0.01
N SER A 35 -6.13 22.39 -1.33
CA SER A 35 -5.70 23.57 -2.08
C SER A 35 -6.63 24.76 -1.86
N SER A 36 -7.95 24.54 -1.77
CA SER A 36 -8.92 25.64 -1.64
C SER A 36 -8.98 26.22 -0.22
N PHE A 37 -8.80 25.39 0.82
CA PHE A 37 -8.98 25.81 2.21
C PHE A 37 -7.69 26.15 2.96
N THR A 38 -6.55 25.55 2.60
CA THR A 38 -5.35 25.63 3.46
C THR A 38 -4.12 26.26 2.80
N PHE A 39 -4.07 26.32 1.48
CA PHE A 39 -2.88 26.79 0.77
C PHE A 39 -2.96 28.30 0.50
N LYS A 40 -2.04 29.06 1.09
CA LYS A 40 -1.77 30.47 0.75
C LYS A 40 -0.27 30.68 0.69
N CYS A 41 0.24 31.12 -0.46
CA CYS A 41 1.67 31.34 -0.62
C CYS A 41 2.16 32.44 0.35
N PRO A 42 3.26 32.25 1.09
CA PRO A 42 3.72 33.22 2.09
C PRO A 42 4.30 34.49 1.46
N CYS A 43 4.74 34.42 0.19
CA CYS A 43 5.31 35.53 -0.58
C CYS A 43 6.45 36.25 0.14
N GLN A 44 7.37 35.44 0.65
CA GLN A 44 8.59 35.85 1.35
C GLN A 44 9.78 35.14 0.73
N ILE A 45 10.85 35.90 0.49
CA ILE A 45 12.10 35.42 -0.12
C ILE A 45 12.62 34.21 0.65
N GLY A 46 12.98 33.15 -0.07
CA GLY A 46 13.49 31.88 0.43
C GLY A 46 12.41 30.95 0.99
N LYS A 47 11.24 31.44 1.39
CA LYS A 47 10.19 30.61 2.00
C LYS A 47 9.21 30.03 0.99
N ASN A 48 9.02 30.69 -0.15
CA ASN A 48 8.07 30.22 -1.16
C ASN A 48 8.46 28.84 -1.69
N PHE A 49 9.76 28.61 -1.94
CA PHE A 49 10.30 27.33 -2.41
C PHE A 49 9.97 26.18 -1.44
N TYR A 50 10.33 26.31 -0.17
CA TYR A 50 10.10 25.27 0.83
C TYR A 50 8.61 25.03 1.07
N TYR A 51 7.81 26.10 1.16
CA TYR A 51 6.37 25.99 1.39
C TYR A 51 5.67 25.28 0.23
N GLY A 52 5.90 25.72 -1.03
CA GLY A 52 5.31 25.06 -2.20
C GLY A 52 5.78 23.62 -2.37
N SER A 53 7.09 23.36 -2.19
CA SER A 53 7.66 22.01 -2.31
C SER A 53 7.15 21.06 -1.22
N ALA A 54 6.93 21.55 0.00
CA ALA A 54 6.38 20.74 1.09
C ALA A 54 4.96 20.23 0.76
N PHE A 55 4.08 21.11 0.28
CA PHE A 55 2.72 20.72 -0.13
C PHE A 55 2.70 19.80 -1.36
N LEU A 56 3.72 19.89 -2.22
CA LEU A 56 3.90 18.99 -3.35
C LEU A 56 4.36 17.58 -2.91
N VAL A 57 5.43 17.49 -2.11
CA VAL A 57 6.16 16.23 -1.85
C VAL A 57 5.70 15.51 -0.58
N ILE A 58 5.43 16.22 0.52
CA ILE A 58 5.19 15.60 1.83
C ILE A 58 3.91 14.74 1.82
N PRO A 59 2.76 15.19 1.28
CA PRO A 59 1.58 14.34 1.22
C PRO A 59 1.79 13.09 0.36
N ALA A 60 2.55 13.19 -0.74
CA ALA A 60 2.92 12.02 -1.54
C ALA A 60 3.75 11.02 -0.72
N LEU A 61 4.74 11.50 0.05
CA LEU A 61 5.53 10.62 0.92
C LEU A 61 4.68 9.94 2.00
N ILE A 62 3.76 10.67 2.64
CA ILE A 62 2.85 10.11 3.65
C ILE A 62 1.95 9.03 3.00
N LEU A 63 1.39 9.30 1.81
CA LEU A 63 0.57 8.34 1.07
C LEU A 63 1.38 7.10 0.67
N LEU A 64 2.65 7.25 0.32
CA LEU A 64 3.54 6.13 0.03
C LEU A 64 3.77 5.25 1.26
N VAL A 65 4.12 5.85 2.41
CA VAL A 65 4.34 5.13 3.66
C VAL A 65 3.06 4.42 4.11
N ALA A 66 1.92 5.11 4.08
CA ALA A 66 0.63 4.50 4.39
C ALA A 66 0.29 3.36 3.42
N GLY A 67 0.60 3.52 2.13
CA GLY A 67 0.40 2.52 1.09
C GLY A 67 1.18 1.22 1.32
N TYR A 68 2.37 1.31 1.94
CA TYR A 68 3.15 0.15 2.37
C TYR A 68 2.66 -0.42 3.72
N ALA A 69 2.43 0.44 4.71
CA ALA A 69 2.09 0.04 6.07
C ALA A 69 0.72 -0.66 6.17
N LEU A 70 -0.27 -0.22 5.41
CA LEU A 70 -1.63 -0.79 5.41
C LEU A 70 -1.72 -2.15 4.69
N ARG A 71 -0.65 -2.62 4.04
CA ARG A 71 -0.63 -3.91 3.35
C ARG A 71 0.00 -4.97 4.23
N SER A 72 -0.82 -5.91 4.70
CA SER A 72 -0.37 -7.06 5.50
C SER A 72 0.73 -7.90 4.83
N GLN A 73 0.75 -7.94 3.49
CA GLN A 73 1.77 -8.64 2.70
C GLN A 73 3.17 -8.00 2.79
N THR A 74 3.28 -6.71 3.11
CA THR A 74 4.57 -6.03 3.33
C THR A 74 5.23 -6.57 4.59
N TRP A 75 4.43 -6.80 5.63
CA TRP A 75 4.89 -7.27 6.94
C TRP A 75 5.23 -8.75 6.96
N THR A 76 4.57 -9.58 6.15
CA THR A 76 4.94 -11.01 6.03
C THR A 76 6.33 -11.18 5.44
N ILE A 77 6.70 -10.37 4.42
CA ILE A 77 8.03 -10.42 3.81
C ILE A 77 9.10 -9.86 4.76
N ALA A 78 8.79 -8.80 5.51
CA ALA A 78 9.71 -8.27 6.53
C ALA A 78 9.89 -9.22 7.72
N GLY A 79 8.83 -9.91 8.13
CA GLY A 79 8.85 -10.89 9.22
C GLY A 79 9.66 -12.15 8.90
N GLU A 80 9.64 -12.61 7.64
CA GLU A 80 10.47 -13.72 7.15
C GLU A 80 11.99 -13.43 7.29
N TYR A 81 12.39 -12.15 7.36
CA TYR A 81 13.80 -11.75 7.58
C TYR A 81 14.15 -11.45 9.04
N CYS A 82 13.15 -11.32 9.93
CA CYS A 82 13.35 -10.84 11.31
C CYS A 82 13.26 -11.92 12.40
N ILE A 83 13.02 -13.20 12.04
CA ILE A 83 12.88 -14.29 13.02
C ILE A 83 14.02 -15.31 12.87
N CYS A 84 14.63 -15.64 14.01
CA CYS A 84 15.70 -16.61 14.19
C CYS A 84 15.41 -17.98 13.54
N VAL A 85 15.97 -18.24 12.34
CA VAL A 85 16.10 -19.58 11.75
C VAL A 85 17.50 -19.72 11.11
N PRO A 86 18.30 -20.76 11.41
CA PRO A 86 19.56 -21.08 10.72
C PRO A 86 19.36 -22.18 9.64
N PRO A 87 20.34 -22.47 8.74
CA PRO A 87 21.22 -21.64 7.93
C PRO A 87 20.60 -21.45 6.50
N PRO A 88 21.27 -20.87 5.48
CA PRO A 88 20.59 -20.44 4.27
C PRO A 88 20.22 -21.64 3.40
N ARG A 89 18.92 -21.95 3.30
CA ARG A 89 18.42 -22.71 2.15
C ARG A 89 18.86 -21.95 0.91
N ARG A 90 19.51 -22.62 -0.06
CA ARG A 90 19.81 -22.03 -1.37
C ARG A 90 18.47 -21.65 -1.99
N ILE A 91 18.10 -20.37 -1.86
CA ILE A 91 16.88 -19.84 -2.45
C ILE A 91 16.95 -20.16 -3.93
N SER A 92 15.99 -20.95 -4.41
CA SER A 92 15.96 -21.35 -5.80
C SER A 92 15.76 -20.10 -6.67
N LEU A 93 16.27 -20.14 -7.91
CA LEU A 93 16.06 -19.04 -8.87
C LEU A 93 14.56 -18.73 -9.04
N LEU A 94 13.71 -19.75 -8.89
CA LEU A 94 12.26 -19.67 -8.98
C LEU A 94 11.63 -18.88 -7.82
N GLU A 95 12.02 -19.17 -6.58
CA GLU A 95 11.57 -18.45 -5.39
C GLU A 95 11.98 -16.98 -5.43
N ARG A 96 13.21 -16.68 -5.87
CA ARG A 96 13.67 -15.30 -6.04
C ARG A 96 12.84 -14.55 -7.08
N LYS A 97 12.51 -15.19 -8.21
CA LYS A 97 11.63 -14.59 -9.23
C LYS A 97 10.22 -14.34 -8.71
N LEU A 98 9.65 -15.29 -7.98
CA LEU A 98 8.31 -15.15 -7.37
C LEU A 98 8.28 -14.04 -6.29
N ALA A 99 9.31 -13.95 -5.45
CA ALA A 99 9.45 -12.89 -4.46
C ALA A 99 9.57 -11.51 -5.13
N CYS A 100 10.36 -11.41 -6.21
CA CYS A 100 10.50 -10.18 -7.00
C CYS A 100 9.16 -9.76 -7.65
N LEU A 101 8.42 -10.69 -8.26
CA LEU A 101 7.09 -10.43 -8.82
C LEU A 101 6.09 -9.98 -7.74
N ARG A 102 6.14 -10.59 -6.55
CA ARG A 102 5.32 -10.21 -5.40
C ARG A 102 5.66 -8.79 -4.92
N PHE A 103 6.94 -8.47 -4.79
CA PHE A 103 7.40 -7.13 -4.41
C PHE A 103 6.97 -6.09 -5.44
N PHE A 104 7.16 -6.36 -6.73
CA PHE A 104 6.74 -5.48 -7.81
C PHE A 104 5.21 -5.20 -7.76
N SER A 105 4.41 -6.24 -7.51
CA SER A 105 2.96 -6.08 -7.34
C SER A 105 2.58 -5.25 -6.11
N ILE A 106 3.33 -5.34 -5.00
CA ILE A 106 3.07 -4.56 -3.78
C ILE A 106 3.43 -3.09 -4.02
N THR A 107 4.64 -2.84 -4.53
CA THR A 107 5.14 -1.49 -4.85
C THR A 107 4.25 -0.78 -5.87
N GLY A 108 3.85 -1.47 -6.94
CA GLY A 108 2.97 -0.89 -7.97
C GLY A 108 1.63 -0.40 -7.39
N ARG A 109 1.05 -1.14 -6.44
CA ARG A 109 -0.21 -0.73 -5.79
C ARG A 109 0.00 0.34 -4.72
N ALA A 110 1.15 0.41 -4.07
CA ALA A 110 1.48 1.48 -3.10
C ALA A 110 1.73 2.82 -3.79
N LEU A 111 2.26 2.82 -5.03
CA LEU A 111 2.59 4.02 -5.79
C LEU A 111 1.39 4.74 -6.44
N VAL A 112 0.21 4.11 -6.51
CA VAL A 112 -0.96 4.70 -7.18
C VAL A 112 -1.36 6.05 -6.56
N ALA A 113 -1.52 6.09 -5.23
CA ALA A 113 -1.92 7.30 -4.52
C ALA A 113 -0.89 8.45 -4.63
N PRO A 114 0.41 8.25 -4.34
CA PRO A 114 1.39 9.33 -4.45
C PRO A 114 1.59 9.84 -5.89
N LEU A 115 1.59 8.96 -6.89
CA LEU A 115 1.68 9.40 -8.29
C LEU A 115 0.45 10.20 -8.71
N THR A 116 -0.75 9.79 -8.26
CA THR A 116 -1.97 10.54 -8.54
C THR A 116 -1.94 11.91 -7.86
N TRP A 117 -1.51 11.99 -6.61
CA TRP A 117 -1.34 13.26 -5.90
C TRP A 117 -0.42 14.22 -6.66
N LEU A 118 0.77 13.75 -7.05
CA LEU A 118 1.74 14.55 -7.78
C LEU A 118 1.18 15.00 -9.14
N ALA A 119 0.54 14.09 -9.89
CA ALA A 119 -0.08 14.44 -11.17
C ALA A 119 -1.15 15.52 -11.02
N VAL A 120 -2.07 15.39 -10.06
CA VAL A 120 -3.16 16.35 -9.84
C VAL A 120 -2.63 17.71 -9.38
N THR A 121 -1.69 17.72 -8.44
CA THR A 121 -1.09 18.97 -7.93
C THR A 121 -0.26 19.70 -8.99
N LEU A 122 0.50 18.97 -9.83
CA LEU A 122 1.24 19.55 -10.95
C LEU A 122 0.32 20.06 -12.06
N LEU A 123 -0.76 19.36 -12.39
CA LEU A 123 -1.73 19.83 -13.39
C LEU A 123 -2.51 21.06 -12.90
N THR A 124 -2.76 21.16 -11.60
CA THR A 124 -3.37 22.34 -10.97
C THR A 124 -2.41 23.53 -10.95
N GLY A 125 -1.12 23.29 -10.76
CA GLY A 125 -0.06 24.31 -10.92
C GLY A 125 0.18 25.24 -9.73
N THR A 126 -0.78 25.38 -8.82
CA THR A 126 -0.73 26.36 -7.71
C THR A 126 0.48 26.19 -6.78
N TYR A 127 0.86 24.95 -6.46
CA TYR A 127 2.02 24.68 -5.59
C TYR A 127 3.35 24.95 -6.32
N TYR A 128 3.42 24.60 -7.60
CA TYR A 128 4.59 24.84 -8.44
C TYR A 128 4.79 26.34 -8.70
N GLU A 129 3.71 27.08 -9.00
CA GLU A 129 3.72 28.54 -9.14
C GLU A 129 4.34 29.23 -7.91
N CYS A 130 3.90 28.84 -6.70
CA CYS A 130 4.48 29.37 -5.47
C CYS A 130 5.96 28.94 -5.33
N ALA A 131 6.28 27.66 -5.50
CA ALA A 131 7.64 27.16 -5.31
C ALA A 131 8.67 27.75 -6.30
N ALA A 132 8.28 27.93 -7.56
CA ALA A 132 9.14 28.40 -8.64
C ALA A 132 9.17 29.93 -8.78
N SER A 133 8.28 30.66 -8.10
CA SER A 133 8.13 32.13 -8.21
C SER A 133 9.45 32.89 -8.11
N GLU A 134 10.33 32.51 -7.18
CA GLU A 134 11.61 33.20 -6.93
C GLU A 134 12.69 32.92 -8.00
N PHE A 135 12.49 31.90 -8.85
CA PHE A 135 13.46 31.43 -9.84
C PHE A 135 13.10 31.86 -11.27
N ALA A 136 12.05 32.67 -11.45
CA ALA A 136 11.68 33.19 -12.76
C ALA A 136 12.78 34.07 -13.36
N SER A 137 13.20 33.74 -14.58
CA SER A 137 14.13 34.55 -15.36
C SER A 137 13.41 35.77 -15.93
N VAL A 138 13.64 36.94 -15.34
CA VAL A 138 13.04 38.22 -15.77
C VAL A 138 14.06 39.21 -16.36
N ASP A 139 15.28 38.75 -16.65
CA ASP A 139 16.39 39.59 -17.08
C ASP A 139 16.19 40.23 -18.48
N HIS A 140 15.27 39.68 -19.27
CA HIS A 140 14.96 40.17 -20.62
C HIS A 140 13.92 41.30 -20.62
N TYR A 141 13.31 41.61 -19.48
CA TYR A 141 12.26 42.64 -19.39
C TYR A 141 12.87 44.00 -19.03
N PRO A 142 12.57 45.07 -19.80
CA PRO A 142 13.12 46.41 -19.60
C PRO A 142 12.92 46.95 -18.18
N VAL A 143 11.77 46.63 -17.56
CA VAL A 143 11.40 47.06 -16.20
C VAL A 143 12.34 46.51 -15.11
N PHE A 144 13.06 45.41 -15.36
CA PHE A 144 13.95 44.76 -14.39
C PHE A 144 15.44 45.07 -14.55
N HIS A 145 15.85 45.81 -15.61
CA HIS A 145 17.26 46.17 -15.83
C HIS A 145 17.80 47.13 -14.77
N ASN A 146 17.00 48.10 -14.33
CA ASN A 146 17.40 49.10 -13.33
C ASN A 146 17.10 48.69 -11.88
N ILE A 147 16.64 47.45 -11.65
CA ILE A 147 16.27 46.95 -10.33
C ILE A 147 17.40 46.08 -9.77
N SER A 148 17.81 46.34 -8.52
CA SER A 148 18.82 45.54 -7.83
C SER A 148 18.39 44.08 -7.68
N ALA A 149 19.35 43.15 -7.66
CA ALA A 149 19.05 41.71 -7.59
C ALA A 149 18.24 41.31 -6.33
N SER A 150 18.48 41.98 -5.19
CA SER A 150 17.71 41.75 -3.96
C SER A 150 16.26 42.21 -4.10
N LYS A 151 16.03 43.39 -4.67
CA LYS A 151 14.68 43.92 -4.89
C LYS A 151 13.92 43.15 -5.96
N ARG A 152 14.62 42.66 -6.99
CA ARG A 152 14.07 41.76 -8.02
C ARG A 152 13.51 40.48 -7.38
N LYS A 153 14.29 39.81 -6.52
CA LYS A 153 13.83 38.61 -5.80
C LYS A 153 12.62 38.89 -4.90
N GLU A 154 12.57 40.04 -4.24
CA GLU A 154 11.43 40.46 -3.43
C GLU A 154 10.15 40.62 -4.26
N ILE A 155 10.27 41.25 -5.45
CA ILE A 155 9.16 41.44 -6.39
C ILE A 155 8.67 40.08 -6.90
N LEU A 156 9.58 39.21 -7.34
CA LEU A 156 9.27 37.88 -7.86
C LEU A 156 8.61 36.99 -6.79
N ALA A 157 9.10 37.01 -5.55
CA ALA A 157 8.49 36.30 -4.43
C ALA A 157 7.05 36.80 -4.15
N GLY A 158 6.73 38.04 -4.52
CA GLY A 158 5.42 38.65 -4.37
C GLY A 158 4.40 38.32 -5.46
N PHE A 159 4.82 37.77 -6.60
CA PHE A 159 3.95 37.50 -7.76
C PHE A 159 2.73 36.63 -7.42
N PRO A 160 2.86 35.50 -6.68
CA PRO A 160 1.72 34.64 -6.37
C PRO A 160 0.65 35.28 -5.46
N CYS A 161 0.97 36.37 -4.75
CA CYS A 161 0.07 37.01 -3.79
C CYS A 161 -0.64 38.25 -4.33
N CYS A 162 -0.47 38.58 -5.62
CA CYS A 162 -1.11 39.72 -6.25
C CYS A 162 -0.95 41.05 -5.48
N LYS A 163 0.26 41.34 -4.97
CA LYS A 163 0.56 42.65 -4.37
C LYS A 163 0.35 43.75 -5.41
N SER A 164 -0.14 44.92 -4.97
CA SER A 164 -0.33 46.08 -5.85
C SER A 164 1.02 46.47 -6.48
N ALA A 165 1.05 46.53 -7.81
CA ALA A 165 2.24 46.85 -8.59
C ALA A 165 1.85 47.76 -9.77
N PRO A 166 2.81 48.52 -10.35
CA PRO A 166 2.62 49.23 -11.61
C PRO A 166 2.12 48.30 -12.72
N ALA A 167 1.34 48.85 -13.66
CA ALA A 167 0.74 48.08 -14.77
C ALA A 167 1.78 47.23 -15.54
N ASP A 168 2.97 47.77 -15.77
CA ASP A 168 4.06 47.07 -16.46
C ASP A 168 4.54 45.82 -15.71
N ILE A 169 4.56 45.86 -14.37
CA ILE A 169 4.93 44.70 -13.53
C ILE A 169 3.80 43.68 -13.46
N ILE A 170 2.53 44.12 -13.55
CA ILE A 170 1.38 43.24 -13.62
C ILE A 170 1.41 42.40 -14.91
N LEU A 171 1.76 43.01 -16.04
CA LEU A 171 1.91 42.28 -17.32
C LEU A 171 2.99 41.19 -17.22
N VAL A 172 4.17 41.53 -16.70
CA VAL A 172 5.24 40.54 -16.51
C VAL A 172 4.85 39.45 -15.52
N ARG A 173 4.14 39.79 -14.45
CA ARG A 173 3.61 38.82 -13.47
C ARG A 173 2.71 37.80 -14.17
N ASP A 174 1.78 38.26 -15.00
CA ASP A 174 0.81 37.39 -15.66
C ASP A 174 1.49 36.47 -16.67
N GLU A 175 2.48 36.98 -17.43
CA GLU A 175 3.32 36.17 -18.32
C GLU A 175 4.13 35.10 -17.57
N VAL A 176 4.80 35.48 -16.48
CA VAL A 176 5.58 34.55 -15.64
C VAL A 176 4.67 33.50 -14.99
N THR A 177 3.47 33.89 -14.55
CA THR A 177 2.48 32.97 -13.98
C THR A 177 2.02 31.96 -15.03
N LEU A 178 1.75 32.42 -16.26
CA LEU A 178 1.38 31.55 -17.38
C LEU A 178 2.53 30.59 -17.73
N LEU A 179 3.77 31.06 -17.76
CA LEU A 179 4.96 30.24 -18.00
C LEU A 179 5.12 29.14 -16.93
N HIS A 180 4.99 29.48 -15.65
CA HIS A 180 5.07 28.49 -14.57
C HIS A 180 3.92 27.48 -14.62
N ARG A 181 2.70 27.90 -14.97
CA ARG A 181 1.57 26.99 -15.21
C ARG A 181 1.86 26.01 -16.33
N TYR A 182 2.36 26.51 -17.45
CA TYR A 182 2.78 25.68 -18.58
C TYR A 182 3.85 24.66 -18.15
N GLN A 183 4.89 25.09 -17.45
CA GLN A 183 5.95 24.19 -16.96
C GLN A 183 5.39 23.12 -16.01
N SER A 184 4.55 23.52 -15.07
CA SER A 184 3.93 22.59 -14.11
C SER A 184 3.05 21.55 -14.81
N GLN A 185 2.20 21.96 -15.75
CA GLN A 185 1.36 21.05 -16.51
C GLN A 185 2.17 20.12 -17.41
N MET A 186 3.24 20.64 -18.05
CA MET A 186 4.15 19.82 -18.85
C MET A 186 4.84 18.76 -17.99
N LEU A 187 5.35 19.12 -16.81
CA LEU A 187 5.91 18.18 -15.84
C LEU A 187 4.87 17.15 -15.39
N GLY A 188 3.62 17.57 -15.17
CA GLY A 188 2.50 16.69 -14.85
C GLY A 188 2.25 15.64 -15.95
N TRP A 189 2.19 16.06 -17.21
CA TRP A 189 1.99 15.16 -18.35
C TRP A 189 3.19 14.24 -18.61
N ILE A 190 4.42 14.74 -18.43
CA ILE A 190 5.64 13.93 -18.49
C ILE A 190 5.61 12.85 -17.41
N LEU A 191 5.25 13.21 -16.17
CA LEU A 191 5.11 12.28 -15.06
C LEU A 191 4.08 11.19 -15.36
N ILE A 192 2.88 11.55 -15.83
CA ILE A 192 1.83 10.60 -16.21
C ILE A 192 2.34 9.66 -17.29
N THR A 193 2.91 10.20 -18.37
CA THR A 193 3.40 9.42 -19.52
C THR A 193 4.49 8.44 -19.10
N LEU A 194 5.46 8.90 -18.31
CA LEU A 194 6.56 8.07 -17.82
C LEU A 194 6.04 6.98 -16.87
N ALA A 195 5.13 7.32 -15.95
CA ALA A 195 4.53 6.37 -15.04
C ALA A 195 3.72 5.30 -15.77
N THR A 196 2.88 5.68 -16.74
CA THR A 196 2.11 4.72 -17.56
C THR A 196 3.05 3.83 -18.37
N THR A 197 4.09 4.39 -18.99
CA THR A 197 5.08 3.62 -19.75
C THR A 197 5.82 2.63 -18.85
N ALA A 198 6.27 3.06 -17.67
CA ALA A 198 6.93 2.20 -16.69
C ALA A 198 6.02 1.06 -16.21
N VAL A 199 4.72 1.34 -15.99
CA VAL A 199 3.72 0.31 -15.64
C VAL A 199 3.56 -0.69 -16.78
N LEU A 200 3.43 -0.23 -18.03
CA LEU A 200 3.31 -1.11 -19.18
C LEU A 200 4.53 -2.00 -19.36
N VAL A 201 5.74 -1.41 -19.37
CA VAL A 201 7.00 -2.15 -19.49
C VAL A 201 7.13 -3.17 -18.37
N SER A 202 6.84 -2.78 -17.13
CA SER A 202 6.98 -3.69 -16.01
C SER A 202 5.93 -4.81 -16.02
N CYS A 203 4.71 -4.54 -16.44
CA CYS A 203 3.69 -5.57 -16.68
C CYS A 203 4.14 -6.54 -17.78
N CYS A 204 4.69 -6.04 -18.89
CA CYS A 204 5.24 -6.87 -19.96
C CYS A 204 6.39 -7.74 -19.45
N LEU A 205 7.36 -7.15 -18.75
CA LEU A 205 8.48 -7.90 -18.15
C LEU A 205 8.01 -8.93 -17.14
N ALA A 206 7.04 -8.60 -16.28
CA ALA A 206 6.47 -9.53 -15.32
C ALA A 206 5.80 -10.73 -16.00
N ARG A 207 5.12 -10.50 -17.15
CA ARG A 207 4.51 -11.58 -17.94
C ARG A 207 5.53 -12.39 -18.73
N CYS A 208 6.51 -11.75 -19.37
CA CYS A 208 7.57 -12.42 -20.13
C CYS A 208 8.50 -13.24 -19.23
N CYS A 209 8.78 -12.76 -18.02
CA CYS A 209 9.62 -13.46 -17.04
C CYS A 209 8.84 -14.42 -16.14
N SER A 210 7.53 -14.53 -16.32
CA SER A 210 6.69 -15.46 -15.57
C SER A 210 7.05 -16.89 -15.98
N PRO A 211 7.46 -17.76 -15.03
CA PRO A 211 7.69 -19.17 -15.30
C PRO A 211 6.39 -19.96 -15.50
N LEU A 212 5.24 -19.32 -15.24
CA LEU A 212 3.91 -19.94 -15.24
C LEU A 212 3.12 -19.52 -16.47
N THR A 213 2.40 -20.47 -17.07
CA THR A 213 1.41 -20.19 -18.13
C THR A 213 0.23 -19.37 -17.57
N SER A 214 -0.57 -18.77 -18.45
CA SER A 214 -1.72 -17.95 -18.04
C SER A 214 -2.73 -18.72 -17.17
N LEU A 215 -3.01 -19.98 -17.54
CA LEU A 215 -3.89 -20.88 -16.78
C LEU A 215 -3.29 -21.26 -15.42
N GLN A 216 -1.98 -21.56 -15.38
CA GLN A 216 -1.28 -21.85 -14.13
C GLN A 216 -1.24 -20.64 -13.19
N HIS A 217 -1.09 -19.43 -13.71
CA HIS A 217 -1.15 -18.21 -12.90
C HIS A 217 -2.55 -17.99 -12.29
N HIS A 218 -3.61 -18.24 -13.08
CA HIS A 218 -4.98 -18.15 -12.58
C HIS A 218 -5.27 -19.21 -11.51
N TYR A 219 -4.85 -20.46 -11.73
CA TYR A 219 -4.94 -21.51 -10.74
C TYR A 219 -4.18 -21.15 -9.46
N TRP A 220 -2.93 -20.71 -9.58
CA TRP A 220 -2.06 -20.34 -8.45
C TRP A 220 -2.66 -19.22 -7.59
N THR A 221 -3.14 -18.15 -8.21
CA THR A 221 -3.79 -17.04 -7.48
C THR A 221 -5.08 -17.47 -6.78
N THR A 222 -5.84 -18.38 -7.40
CA THR A 222 -7.07 -18.94 -6.83
C THR A 222 -6.77 -19.89 -5.68
N HIS A 223 -5.77 -20.75 -5.84
CA HIS A 223 -5.28 -21.66 -4.80
C HIS A 223 -4.86 -20.89 -3.56
N LEU A 224 -3.98 -19.89 -3.68
CA LEU A 224 -3.55 -19.05 -2.55
C LEU A 224 -4.71 -18.32 -1.87
N CYS A 225 -5.72 -17.88 -2.64
CA CYS A 225 -6.90 -17.24 -2.07
C CYS A 225 -7.73 -18.23 -1.24
N ASN A 226 -7.91 -19.45 -1.74
CA ASN A 226 -8.67 -20.50 -1.06
C ASN A 226 -7.92 -21.01 0.17
N GLU A 227 -6.62 -21.25 0.07
CA GLU A 227 -5.75 -21.64 1.17
C GLU A 227 -5.87 -20.66 2.35
N ARG A 228 -5.72 -19.36 2.09
CA ARG A 228 -5.87 -18.33 3.13
C ARG A 228 -7.26 -18.37 3.77
N LYS A 229 -8.32 -18.45 2.97
CA LYS A 229 -9.70 -18.45 3.48
C LYS A 229 -10.00 -19.67 4.34
N LEU A 230 -9.60 -20.85 3.87
CA LEU A 230 -9.81 -22.10 4.60
C LEU A 230 -8.97 -22.12 5.88
N PHE A 231 -7.74 -21.62 5.83
CA PHE A 231 -6.90 -21.48 7.00
C PHE A 231 -7.52 -20.55 8.05
N GLU A 232 -8.01 -19.37 7.64
CA GLU A 232 -8.68 -18.43 8.54
C GLU A 232 -9.92 -19.06 9.19
N GLN A 233 -10.74 -19.79 8.42
CA GLN A 233 -11.93 -20.49 8.93
C GLN A 233 -11.55 -21.60 9.93
N ALA A 234 -10.57 -22.43 9.59
CA ALA A 234 -10.10 -23.50 10.46
C ALA A 234 -9.49 -22.95 11.75
N ALA A 235 -8.68 -21.88 11.66
CA ALA A 235 -8.08 -21.22 12.80
C ALA A 235 -9.15 -20.60 13.73
N GLU A 236 -10.18 -19.96 13.17
CA GLU A 236 -11.30 -19.40 13.93
C GLU A 236 -12.08 -20.50 14.67
N GLN A 237 -12.41 -21.60 13.98
CA GLN A 237 -13.10 -22.74 14.58
C GLN A 237 -12.26 -23.40 15.69
N HIS A 238 -10.98 -23.64 15.43
CA HIS A 238 -10.06 -24.25 16.39
C HIS A 238 -9.88 -23.36 17.64
N SER A 239 -9.68 -22.06 17.44
CA SER A 239 -9.59 -21.08 18.54
C SER A 239 -10.87 -21.08 19.39
N ARG A 240 -12.04 -21.06 18.75
CA ARG A 240 -13.32 -21.14 19.46
C ARG A 240 -13.42 -22.41 20.31
N LEU A 241 -13.12 -23.58 19.75
CA LEU A 241 -13.16 -24.84 20.48
C LEU A 241 -12.23 -24.84 21.71
N LEU A 242 -10.98 -24.39 21.54
CA LEU A 242 -10.01 -24.29 22.64
C LEU A 242 -10.48 -23.35 23.74
N ILE A 243 -10.98 -22.15 23.37
CA ILE A 243 -11.48 -21.18 24.34
C ILE A 243 -12.73 -21.71 25.05
N THR A 244 -13.65 -22.36 24.33
CA THR A 244 -14.82 -23.00 24.92
C THR A 244 -14.43 -24.07 25.94
N GLN A 245 -13.44 -24.91 25.63
CA GLN A 245 -12.93 -25.91 26.58
C GLN A 245 -12.30 -25.26 27.83
N ARG A 246 -11.52 -24.17 27.66
CA ARG A 246 -10.94 -23.42 28.79
C ARG A 246 -12.02 -22.77 29.65
N ILE A 247 -13.04 -22.16 29.05
CA ILE A 247 -14.19 -21.58 29.75
C ILE A 247 -14.95 -22.66 30.52
N LYS A 248 -15.18 -23.84 29.91
CA LYS A 248 -15.79 -24.99 30.59
C LYS A 248 -14.98 -25.44 31.80
N LYS A 249 -13.65 -25.48 31.71
CA LYS A 249 -12.77 -25.84 32.84
C LYS A 249 -12.81 -24.80 33.96
N LEU A 250 -12.92 -23.51 33.61
CA LEU A 250 -12.94 -22.39 34.55
C LEU A 250 -14.27 -22.28 35.30
N PHE A 251 -15.38 -22.21 34.57
CA PHE A 251 -16.72 -21.94 35.12
C PHE A 251 -17.59 -23.18 35.30
N GLY A 252 -17.19 -24.33 34.74
CA GLY A 252 -17.94 -25.59 34.84
C GLY A 252 -19.00 -25.79 33.76
N PHE A 253 -19.22 -24.83 32.86
CA PHE A 253 -20.24 -24.90 31.81
C PHE A 253 -19.80 -24.24 30.50
N ILE A 254 -20.53 -24.49 29.41
CA ILE A 254 -20.25 -23.96 28.08
C ILE A 254 -21.14 -22.73 27.81
N PRO A 255 -20.62 -21.63 27.26
CA PRO A 255 -21.45 -20.52 26.83
C PRO A 255 -22.50 -20.97 25.80
N GLY A 256 -23.79 -20.74 26.07
CA GLY A 256 -24.90 -21.09 25.17
C GLY A 256 -25.68 -22.37 25.51
N THR A 257 -25.31 -23.11 26.57
CA THR A 257 -26.17 -24.18 27.11
C THR A 257 -27.20 -23.61 28.08
N GLU A 258 -28.49 -23.93 27.88
CA GLU A 258 -29.60 -23.45 28.71
C GLU A 258 -29.71 -24.22 30.06
N ASP A 259 -29.25 -25.47 30.11
CA ASP A 259 -29.30 -26.32 31.31
C ASP A 259 -27.98 -26.33 32.11
N VAL A 260 -27.67 -25.22 32.79
CA VAL A 260 -26.48 -25.13 33.65
C VAL A 260 -26.78 -25.69 35.05
N LYS A 261 -26.41 -26.94 35.31
CA LYS A 261 -26.63 -27.62 36.60
C LYS A 261 -25.54 -27.38 37.64
N HIS A 262 -24.31 -27.09 37.22
CA HIS A 262 -23.17 -26.85 38.11
C HIS A 262 -22.36 -25.64 37.64
N ILE A 263 -22.24 -24.65 38.53
CA ILE A 263 -21.44 -23.44 38.33
C ILE A 263 -20.25 -23.50 39.29
N ARG A 264 -19.04 -23.52 38.74
CA ARG A 264 -17.80 -23.42 39.52
C ARG A 264 -17.44 -21.95 39.67
N ILE A 265 -17.31 -21.48 40.90
CA ILE A 265 -16.76 -20.14 41.19
C ILE A 265 -15.22 -20.26 41.14
N PRO A 266 -14.53 -19.52 40.25
CA PRO A 266 -13.08 -19.63 40.13
C PRO A 266 -12.35 -19.07 41.36
N SER A 267 -11.25 -19.70 41.74
CA SER A 267 -10.36 -19.21 42.79
C SER A 267 -9.40 -18.13 42.27
N CYS A 268 -8.76 -17.38 43.17
CA CYS A 268 -7.74 -16.39 42.80
C CYS A 268 -6.57 -16.99 42.00
N ARG A 269 -6.28 -18.28 42.19
CA ARG A 269 -5.29 -19.01 41.38
C ARG A 269 -5.78 -19.29 39.96
N ASP A 270 -7.04 -19.72 39.80
CA ASP A 270 -7.64 -19.95 38.48
C ASP A 270 -7.67 -18.66 37.62
N TRP A 271 -7.90 -17.49 38.25
CA TRP A 271 -7.81 -16.19 37.58
C TRP A 271 -6.38 -15.81 37.16
N LYS A 272 -5.38 -16.23 37.93
CA LYS A 272 -3.96 -16.01 37.59
C LYS A 272 -3.49 -16.96 36.49
N ASP A 273 -4.01 -18.18 36.43
CA ASP A 273 -3.64 -19.17 35.41
C ASP A 273 -4.23 -18.84 34.03
N ILE A 274 -5.40 -18.19 33.97
CA ILE A 274 -6.02 -17.78 32.69
C ILE A 274 -5.55 -16.41 32.17
N SER A 275 -4.95 -15.58 33.03
CA SER A 275 -4.43 -14.27 32.62
C SER A 275 -3.16 -14.38 31.77
N ILE A 276 -2.51 -15.54 31.76
CA ILE A 276 -1.42 -15.88 30.84
C ILE A 276 -2.06 -16.46 29.57
N PRO A 277 -2.08 -15.73 28.44
CA PRO A 277 -2.41 -16.37 27.17
C PRO A 277 -1.38 -17.46 26.96
N GLY A 278 -1.83 -18.72 26.89
CA GLY A 278 -1.00 -19.92 26.68
C GLY A 278 -0.32 -19.93 25.31
N PHE A 279 0.53 -18.93 25.08
CA PHE A 279 1.27 -18.61 23.86
C PHE A 279 2.79 -18.70 24.09
N LEU A 280 3.23 -19.04 25.31
CA LEU A 280 4.64 -19.19 25.63
C LEU A 280 5.08 -20.63 25.31
N CYS A 281 5.76 -20.74 24.16
CA CYS A 281 6.58 -21.86 23.67
C CYS A 281 5.82 -23.08 23.08
N ILE A 282 5.47 -22.99 21.79
CA ILE A 282 5.74 -24.12 20.88
C ILE A 282 7.25 -24.10 20.66
N GLY A 283 7.95 -24.84 21.51
CA GLY A 283 9.39 -24.94 21.55
C GLY A 283 9.68 -25.96 22.63
N ASP A 284 9.54 -27.23 22.23
CA ASP A 284 10.25 -28.39 22.80
C ASP A 284 9.80 -29.74 22.17
N ASP A 285 8.84 -29.74 21.23
CA ASP A 285 8.67 -30.87 20.31
C ASP A 285 9.19 -30.51 18.90
N LEU A 286 10.32 -31.13 18.56
CA LEU A 286 10.96 -31.17 17.25
C LEU A 286 10.04 -31.81 16.20
N GLN A 287 8.98 -31.12 15.76
CA GLN A 287 8.37 -31.40 14.46
C GLN A 287 7.61 -30.19 13.88
N GLY A 288 8.22 -29.01 13.96
CA GLY A 288 7.77 -27.82 13.26
C GLY A 288 8.15 -27.84 11.77
N HIS A 289 7.70 -28.84 11.00
CA HIS A 289 7.75 -28.76 9.54
C HIS A 289 6.64 -27.83 9.04
N TYR A 290 6.87 -26.51 9.14
CA TYR A 290 6.14 -25.52 8.36
C TYR A 290 6.71 -25.52 6.94
N SER A 291 6.40 -26.57 6.19
CA SER A 291 6.41 -26.49 4.73
C SER A 291 5.03 -26.00 4.28
N PHE A 292 5.00 -25.24 3.17
CA PHE A 292 3.77 -24.87 2.48
C PHE A 292 2.85 -26.09 2.35
N LEU A 293 1.53 -25.92 2.50
CA LEU A 293 0.54 -27.00 2.45
C LEU A 293 0.63 -27.88 1.18
N GLY A 294 1.30 -27.43 0.12
CA GLY A 294 1.56 -28.21 -1.08
C GLY A 294 2.67 -29.27 -0.95
N ASP A 295 3.58 -29.15 0.02
CA ASP A 295 4.76 -30.03 0.15
C ASP A 295 4.47 -31.36 0.88
N ARG A 296 3.36 -31.43 1.65
CA ARG A 296 2.98 -32.63 2.41
C ARG A 296 2.14 -33.64 1.63
N VAL A 297 1.50 -33.24 0.53
CA VAL A 297 0.57 -34.12 -0.19
C VAL A 297 1.32 -35.20 -1.00
N ASP A 298 2.59 -34.96 -1.36
CA ASP A 298 3.39 -35.93 -2.09
C ASP A 298 4.02 -37.02 -1.20
N GLU A 299 4.16 -36.81 0.12
CA GLU A 299 4.75 -37.83 1.02
C GLU A 299 3.74 -38.93 1.44
N ASP A 300 2.43 -38.63 1.47
CA ASP A 300 1.41 -39.60 1.93
C ASP A 300 0.94 -40.60 0.85
N ASN A 301 1.47 -40.53 -0.39
CA ASN A 301 1.01 -41.35 -1.52
C ASN A 301 1.91 -42.55 -1.86
N GLU A 302 3.04 -42.80 -1.17
CA GLU A 302 3.91 -43.96 -1.48
C GLU A 302 3.72 -45.19 -0.58
N GLU A 303 2.94 -45.16 0.50
CA GLU A 303 2.67 -46.34 1.33
C GLU A 303 1.29 -46.96 1.05
N GLY A 304 1.13 -47.49 -0.18
CA GLY A 304 -0.14 -48.02 -0.66
C GLY A 304 -0.02 -49.19 -1.65
N LYS A 305 0.52 -50.32 -1.20
CA LYS A 305 0.38 -51.68 -1.79
C LYS A 305 0.95 -51.93 -3.20
N SER A 306 2.20 -52.38 -3.24
CA SER A 306 2.64 -53.39 -4.23
C SER A 306 2.10 -54.77 -3.81
N GLY A 307 0.92 -55.14 -4.32
CA GLY A 307 0.46 -56.52 -4.33
C GLY A 307 0.91 -57.18 -5.63
N ASP A 308 1.82 -58.15 -5.53
CA ASP A 308 2.20 -59.05 -6.62
C ASP A 308 0.96 -59.67 -7.26
N ILE A 309 0.84 -59.56 -8.59
CA ILE A 309 -0.05 -60.39 -9.40
C ILE A 309 0.86 -61.20 -10.33
N GLU A 310 1.11 -62.45 -9.92
CA GLU A 310 1.58 -63.52 -10.79
C GLU A 310 0.53 -63.77 -11.89
N LEU A 311 0.90 -63.53 -13.15
CA LEU A 311 0.14 -64.01 -14.31
C LEU A 311 0.74 -65.33 -14.78
N LYS A 312 0.05 -66.43 -14.42
CA LYS A 312 0.18 -67.73 -15.07
C LYS A 312 -0.78 -67.78 -16.26
N SER A 313 -0.24 -67.63 -17.47
CA SER A 313 -0.46 -68.48 -18.66
C SER A 313 0.19 -67.85 -19.88
#